data_AF-A0A067DJF2-F1
#
_entry.id   AF-A0A067DJF2-F1
#
_cell.length_a   1.000
_cell.length_b   1.000
_cell.length_c   1.000
_cell.angle_alpha   90.00
_cell.angle_beta   90.00
_cell.angle_gamma   90.00
#
_symmetry.space_group_name_H-M   'P 1'
#
loop_
_entity.id
_entity.type
_entity.pdbx_description
1 polymer ?
#
loop_
_entity_poly.entity_id
_entity_poly.type
_entity_poly.pdbx_seq_one_letter_code
_entity_poly.pdbx_strand_id
1 'polypeptide(L)'
;MLLGRVKSEDDNKLKSFQAGFLKNLKSLYRFTRPNTLNGLVIAVTSICCLPLQNLGDLTPTFFMEVFKTVVPAALMAIYMTAINQLVDVKIDKINKPDLPLASGDFSIKTGVAITLTCAMMSLAMGIMIGSPPLAWGLILWFILVTAYSIDLPFLRWKRNAFLAAISIMIGYGVGIQFSFFIHIQKYVLGRSVVITRSLIFTTGVITCMSLAKALLKDLHDVDGDKEYGIRTFSVMLGKER
;
A
#
# COMPACT_ATOMS: atom_id res chain seq x y z
N MET A 1 42.72 28.15 21.87
CA MET A 1 41.54 27.66 22.62
C MET A 1 40.21 27.91 21.89
N LEU A 2 39.96 29.11 21.35
CA LEU A 2 38.70 29.44 20.64
C LEU A 2 38.44 28.59 19.38
N LEU A 3 39.46 28.35 18.54
CA LEU A 3 39.34 27.51 17.33
C LEU A 3 38.95 26.04 17.63
N GLY A 4 39.37 25.49 18.77
CA GLY A 4 39.00 24.13 19.18
C GLY A 4 37.56 24.02 19.70
N ARG A 5 37.04 25.08 20.32
CA ARG A 5 35.64 25.15 20.78
C ARG A 5 34.65 25.28 19.61
N VAL A 6 34.93 26.16 18.65
CA VAL A 6 34.08 26.35 17.46
C VAL A 6 33.99 25.07 16.64
N LYS A 7 35.11 24.38 16.42
CA LYS A 7 35.12 23.09 15.71
C LYS A 7 34.32 22.01 16.44
N SER A 8 34.37 21.97 17.77
CA SER A 8 33.59 21.03 18.57
C SER A 8 32.08 21.31 18.59
N GLU A 9 31.66 22.58 18.48
CA GLU A 9 30.25 22.95 18.37
C GLU A 9 29.66 22.63 17.00
N ASP A 10 30.41 22.88 15.92
CA ASP A 10 29.98 22.54 14.57
C ASP A 10 29.92 21.02 14.36
N ASP A 11 30.87 20.26 14.90
CA ASP A 11 30.84 18.79 14.88
C ASP A 11 29.64 18.23 15.67
N ASN A 12 29.27 18.85 16.80
CA ASN A 12 28.10 18.45 17.59
C ASN A 12 26.78 18.79 16.89
N LYS A 13 26.70 19.95 16.21
CA LYS A 13 25.54 20.31 15.38
C LYS A 13 25.37 19.35 14.21
N LEU A 14 26.47 19.00 13.53
CA LEU A 14 26.44 18.05 12.42
C LEU A 14 25.97 16.66 12.87
N LYS A 15 26.50 16.14 13.99
CA LYS A 15 26.07 14.85 14.57
C LYS A 15 24.59 14.87 14.98
N SER A 16 24.13 15.96 15.59
CA SER A 16 22.72 16.13 15.97
C SER A 16 21.80 16.15 14.75
N PHE A 17 22.19 16.88 13.70
CA PHE A 17 21.46 16.91 12.43
C PHE A 17 21.40 15.53 11.77
N GLN A 18 22.53 14.84 11.67
CA GLN A 18 22.61 13.48 11.11
C GLN A 18 21.74 12.49 11.88
N ALA A 19 21.77 12.55 13.22
CA ALA A 19 20.94 11.70 14.08
C ALA A 19 19.44 11.97 13.86
N GLY A 20 19.04 13.25 13.78
CA GLY A 20 17.66 13.64 13.48
C GLY A 20 17.20 13.17 12.09
N PHE A 21 18.06 13.31 11.09
CA PHE A 21 17.79 12.85 9.72
C PHE A 21 17.63 11.33 9.64
N LEU A 22 18.55 10.56 10.25
CA LEU A 22 18.48 9.10 10.30
C LEU A 22 17.22 8.62 11.05
N LYS A 23 16.85 9.30 12.14
CA LYS A 23 15.60 9.02 12.86
C LYS A 23 14.39 9.20 11.94
N ASN A 24 14.32 10.31 11.21
CA ASN A 24 13.22 10.59 10.29
C ASN A 24 13.14 9.57 9.15
N LEU A 25 14.28 9.17 8.59
CA LEU A 25 14.33 8.10 7.58
C LEU A 25 13.83 6.76 8.12
N LYS A 26 14.25 6.38 9.33
CA LYS A 26 13.79 5.15 9.97
C LYS A 26 12.28 5.18 10.26
N SER A 27 11.76 6.33 10.67
CA SER A 27 10.32 6.53 10.85
C SER A 27 9.56 6.48 9.54
N LEU A 28 10.08 7.10 8.47
CA LEU A 28 9.50 7.01 7.13
C LEU A 28 9.47 5.57 6.62
N TYR A 29 10.58 4.83 6.78
CA TYR A 29 10.66 3.42 6.41
C TYR A 29 9.64 2.56 7.15
N ARG A 30 9.45 2.77 8.46
CA ARG A 30 8.38 2.07 9.21
C ARG A 30 6.99 2.50 8.75
N PHE A 31 6.81 3.78 8.44
CA PHE A 31 5.53 4.35 8.01
C PHE A 31 5.01 3.73 6.72
N THR A 32 5.91 3.43 5.77
CA THR A 32 5.56 2.78 4.49
C THR A 32 5.20 1.30 4.60
N ARG A 33 5.38 0.67 5.79
CA ARG A 33 5.17 -0.77 6.03
C ARG A 33 5.93 -1.61 4.98
N PRO A 34 7.26 -1.75 5.10
CA PRO A 34 8.13 -2.23 4.03
C PRO A 34 7.76 -3.63 3.53
N ASN A 35 7.32 -4.53 4.41
CA ASN A 35 6.86 -5.86 4.02
C ASN A 35 5.64 -5.81 3.08
N THR A 36 4.68 -4.93 3.37
CA THR A 36 3.50 -4.72 2.53
C THR A 36 3.89 -4.08 1.19
N LEU A 37 4.75 -3.05 1.24
CA LEU A 37 5.21 -2.34 0.04
C LEU A 37 5.99 -3.27 -0.89
N ASN A 38 6.96 -4.01 -0.36
CA ASN A 38 7.79 -4.95 -1.14
C ASN A 38 6.93 -6.05 -1.77
N GLY A 39 6.02 -6.64 -1.00
CA GLY A 39 5.11 -7.66 -1.51
C GLY A 39 4.25 -7.13 -2.66
N LEU A 40 3.80 -5.88 -2.58
CA LEU A 40 3.01 -5.26 -3.64
C LEU A 40 3.84 -4.94 -4.88
N VAL A 41 5.04 -4.40 -4.71
CA VAL A 41 5.95 -4.14 -5.84
C VAL A 41 6.24 -5.44 -6.59
N ILE A 42 6.57 -6.52 -5.88
CA ILE A 42 6.80 -7.84 -6.47
C ILE A 42 5.55 -8.33 -7.21
N ALA A 43 4.37 -8.20 -6.60
CA ALA A 43 3.12 -8.63 -7.21
C ALA A 43 2.82 -7.85 -8.50
N VAL A 44 2.90 -6.53 -8.48
CA VAL A 44 2.64 -5.67 -9.66
C VAL A 44 3.66 -5.95 -10.76
N THR A 45 4.95 -6.04 -10.45
CA THR A 45 5.96 -6.41 -11.44
C THR A 45 5.69 -7.79 -12.04
N SER A 46 5.26 -8.76 -11.23
CA SER A 46 4.91 -10.10 -11.71
C SER A 46 3.72 -10.06 -12.67
N ILE A 47 2.69 -9.26 -12.37
CA ILE A 47 1.52 -9.06 -13.24
C ILE A 47 1.95 -8.45 -14.58
N CYS A 48 2.86 -7.48 -14.56
CA CYS A 48 3.38 -6.86 -15.76
C CYS A 48 4.12 -7.84 -16.68
N CYS A 49 4.64 -8.95 -16.15
CA CYS A 49 5.30 -9.98 -16.95
C CYS A 49 4.33 -10.99 -17.59
N LEU A 50 3.07 -11.09 -17.12
CA LEU A 50 2.11 -12.07 -17.61
C LEU A 50 1.75 -11.96 -19.11
N PRO A 51 1.72 -10.76 -19.73
CA PRO A 51 1.42 -10.63 -21.17
C PRO A 51 2.60 -10.93 -22.10
N LEU A 52 3.80 -11.19 -21.57
CA LEU A 52 4.99 -11.50 -22.36
C LEU A 52 4.81 -12.84 -23.08
N GLN A 53 5.18 -12.90 -24.36
CA GLN A 53 5.06 -14.10 -25.19
C GLN A 53 6.42 -14.71 -25.55
N ASN A 54 7.47 -13.89 -25.64
CA ASN A 54 8.82 -14.32 -25.98
C ASN A 54 9.86 -13.34 -25.43
N LEU A 55 11.14 -13.71 -25.48
CA LEU A 55 12.25 -12.87 -24.98
C LEU A 55 12.42 -11.55 -25.73
N GLY A 56 11.93 -11.45 -26.98
CA GLY A 56 11.96 -10.20 -27.75
C GLY A 56 11.08 -9.10 -27.17
N ASP A 57 10.13 -9.44 -26.30
CA ASP A 57 9.30 -8.45 -25.59
C ASP A 57 10.07 -7.69 -24.51
N LEU A 58 11.21 -8.23 -24.05
CA LEU A 58 12.05 -7.66 -22.99
C LEU A 58 12.97 -6.54 -23.53
N THR A 59 12.34 -5.48 -24.00
CA THR A 59 13.02 -4.29 -24.52
C THR A 59 13.34 -3.29 -23.40
N PRO A 60 14.31 -2.37 -23.57
CA PRO A 60 14.51 -1.26 -22.66
C PRO A 60 13.24 -0.43 -22.43
N THR A 61 12.44 -0.25 -23.47
CA THR A 61 11.13 0.42 -23.40
C THR A 61 10.17 -0.31 -22.47
N PHE A 62 10.10 -1.64 -22.56
CA PHE A 62 9.27 -2.45 -21.65
C PHE A 62 9.65 -2.21 -20.18
N PHE A 63 10.94 -2.26 -19.84
CA PHE A 63 11.39 -2.01 -18.47
C PHE A 63 11.05 -0.59 -17.99
N MET A 64 11.18 0.41 -18.87
CA MET A 64 10.79 1.79 -18.56
C MET A 64 9.28 1.91 -18.30
N GLU A 65 8.44 1.27 -19.11
CA GLU A 65 6.98 1.30 -18.91
C GLU A 65 6.55 0.52 -17.66
N VAL A 66 7.20 -0.61 -17.34
CA VAL A 66 7.00 -1.31 -16.07
C VAL A 66 7.37 -0.42 -14.90
N PHE A 67 8.51 0.29 -14.96
CA PHE A 67 8.91 1.22 -13.91
C PHE A 67 7.88 2.35 -13.73
N LYS A 68 7.44 2.99 -14.83
CA LYS A 68 6.39 4.02 -14.80
C LYS A 68 5.08 3.51 -14.21
N THR A 69 4.80 2.22 -14.34
CA THR A 69 3.59 1.57 -13.79
C THR A 69 3.74 1.20 -12.31
N VAL A 70 4.92 0.73 -11.89
CA VAL A 70 5.19 0.31 -10.51
C VAL A 70 5.23 1.49 -9.55
N VAL A 71 5.77 2.64 -9.96
CA VAL A 71 5.85 3.84 -9.11
C VAL A 71 4.49 4.32 -8.58
N PRO A 72 3.45 4.56 -9.41
CA PRO A 72 2.13 4.94 -8.89
C PRO A 72 1.49 3.83 -8.05
N ALA A 73 1.73 2.55 -8.36
CA ALA A 73 1.24 1.45 -7.53
C ALA A 73 1.88 1.44 -6.13
N ALA A 74 3.19 1.68 -6.04
CA ALA A 74 3.92 1.81 -4.79
C ALA A 74 3.40 3.01 -3.96
N LEU A 75 3.15 4.15 -4.61
CA LEU A 75 2.55 5.32 -3.96
C LEU A 75 1.14 5.03 -3.43
N MET A 76 0.31 4.30 -4.19
CA MET A 76 -1.02 3.87 -3.74
C MET A 76 -0.95 2.90 -2.55
N ALA A 77 0.05 2.01 -2.53
CA ALA A 77 0.30 1.13 -1.40
C ALA A 77 0.73 1.88 -0.14
N ILE A 78 1.58 2.89 -0.28
CA ILE A 78 1.95 3.78 0.83
C ILE A 78 0.71 4.50 1.34
N TYR A 79 -0.11 5.09 0.45
CA TYR A 79 -1.39 5.69 0.82
C TYR A 79 -2.28 4.72 1.62
N MET A 80 -2.44 3.48 1.16
CA MET A 80 -3.25 2.46 1.84
C MET A 80 -2.79 2.18 3.28
N THR A 81 -1.48 2.04 3.47
CA THR A 81 -0.92 1.77 4.81
C THR A 81 -0.93 3.01 5.70
N ALA A 82 -0.78 4.19 5.11
CA ALA A 82 -0.73 5.47 5.82
C ALA A 82 -2.12 5.91 6.29
N ILE A 83 -3.15 5.77 5.44
CA ILE A 83 -4.53 6.12 5.82
C ILE A 83 -5.07 5.18 6.92
N ASN A 84 -4.73 3.89 6.91
CA ASN A 84 -5.06 2.98 8.01
C ASN A 84 -4.43 3.49 9.31
N GLN A 85 -3.12 3.75 9.32
CA GLN A 85 -2.43 4.26 10.52
C GLN A 85 -3.02 5.58 11.03
N LEU A 86 -3.41 6.50 10.15
CA LEU A 86 -4.02 7.79 10.53
C LEU A 86 -5.37 7.62 11.21
N VAL A 87 -6.21 6.72 10.70
CA VAL A 87 -7.56 6.51 11.23
C VAL A 87 -7.52 5.62 12.49
N ASP A 88 -6.53 4.74 12.58
CA ASP A 88 -6.39 3.77 13.66
C ASP A 88 -5.36 4.15 14.72
N VAL A 89 -4.84 5.38 14.76
CA VAL A 89 -3.78 5.80 15.73
C VAL A 89 -4.05 5.31 17.16
N LYS A 90 -5.31 5.41 17.63
CA LYS A 90 -5.67 4.98 18.99
C LYS A 90 -5.65 3.45 19.16
N ILE A 91 -6.07 2.71 18.13
CA ILE A 91 -6.06 1.23 18.12
C ILE A 91 -4.63 0.73 17.97
N ASP A 92 -3.85 1.34 17.09
CA ASP A 92 -2.45 0.98 16.85
C ASP A 92 -1.57 1.29 18.07
N LYS A 93 -1.93 2.21 18.96
CA LYS A 93 -1.24 2.36 20.25
C LYS A 93 -1.29 1.11 21.13
N ILE A 94 -2.32 0.28 20.96
CA ILE A 94 -2.49 -0.99 21.67
C ILE A 94 -1.83 -2.10 20.86
N ASN A 95 -2.23 -2.26 19.61
CA ASN A 95 -1.83 -3.42 18.80
C ASN A 95 -0.41 -3.30 18.22
N LYS A 96 0.04 -2.08 17.89
CA LYS A 96 1.24 -1.79 17.08
C LYS A 96 1.95 -0.50 17.55
N PRO A 97 2.37 -0.43 18.82
CA PRO A 97 2.85 0.81 19.44
C PRO A 97 4.14 1.36 18.83
N ASP A 98 4.87 0.56 18.05
CA ASP A 98 6.10 0.92 17.37
C ASP A 98 5.88 1.71 16.06
N LEU A 99 4.63 1.79 15.58
CA LEU A 99 4.30 2.51 14.36
C LEU A 99 4.48 4.03 14.53
N PRO A 100 4.98 4.74 13.50
CA PRO A 100 5.39 6.14 13.67
C PRO A 100 4.32 7.10 14.20
N LEU A 101 3.05 6.90 13.85
CA LEU A 101 1.96 7.74 14.38
C LEU A 101 1.51 7.31 15.79
N ALA A 102 1.56 6.02 16.09
CA ALA A 102 1.20 5.49 17.42
C ALA A 102 2.27 5.85 18.47
N SER A 103 3.55 5.71 18.10
CA SER A 103 4.71 6.05 18.93
C SER A 103 4.93 7.55 19.10
N GLY A 104 4.35 8.37 18.23
CA GLY A 104 4.56 9.82 18.20
C GLY A 104 5.87 10.24 17.49
N ASP A 105 6.59 9.32 16.85
CA ASP A 105 7.74 9.66 16.01
C ASP A 105 7.35 10.57 14.84
N PHE A 106 6.14 10.43 14.31
CA PHE A 106 5.52 11.33 13.35
C PHE A 106 4.31 12.05 13.96
N SER A 107 4.20 13.34 13.64
CA SER A 107 2.99 14.09 13.94
C SER A 107 1.84 13.66 13.03
N ILE A 108 0.60 13.82 13.49
CA ILE A 108 -0.60 13.60 12.66
C ILE A 108 -0.55 14.45 11.38
N LYS A 109 -0.10 15.71 11.47
CA LYS A 109 0.04 16.60 10.32
C LYS A 109 0.99 16.03 9.26
N THR A 110 2.13 15.49 9.70
CA THR A 110 3.11 14.82 8.81
C THR A 110 2.49 13.59 8.16
N GLY A 111 1.80 12.75 8.93
CA GLY A 111 1.11 11.58 8.40
C GLY A 111 0.06 11.93 7.34
N VAL A 112 -0.76 12.96 7.60
CA VAL A 112 -1.76 13.47 6.64
C VAL A 112 -1.09 13.97 5.37
N ALA A 113 -0.04 14.79 5.49
CA ALA A 113 0.69 15.32 4.33
C ALA A 113 1.23 14.19 3.44
N ILE A 114 1.94 13.21 4.02
CA ILE A 114 2.47 12.07 3.25
C ILE A 114 1.34 11.28 2.59
N THR A 115 0.26 10.99 3.34
CA THR A 115 -0.88 10.22 2.85
C THR A 115 -1.53 10.88 1.63
N LEU A 116 -1.83 12.18 1.72
CA LEU A 116 -2.46 12.94 0.63
C LEU A 116 -1.52 13.09 -0.56
N THR A 117 -0.24 13.39 -0.33
CA THR A 117 0.76 13.50 -1.41
C THR A 117 0.87 12.18 -2.17
N CYS A 118 0.99 11.04 -1.48
CA CYS A 118 1.06 9.73 -2.13
C CYS A 118 -0.21 9.41 -2.94
N ALA A 119 -1.40 9.69 -2.40
CA ALA A 119 -2.66 9.49 -3.13
C ALA A 119 -2.73 10.35 -4.40
N MET A 120 -2.49 11.65 -4.27
CA MET A 120 -2.55 12.59 -5.38
C MET A 120 -1.52 12.27 -6.46
N MET A 121 -0.27 11.99 -6.09
CA MET A 121 0.77 11.64 -7.04
C MET A 121 0.46 10.32 -7.76
N SER A 122 0.00 9.30 -7.03
CA SER A 122 -0.38 8.03 -7.64
C SER A 122 -1.48 8.19 -8.70
N LEU A 123 -2.56 8.89 -8.35
CA LEU A 123 -3.69 9.13 -9.26
C LEU A 123 -3.28 10.01 -10.45
N ALA A 124 -2.54 11.09 -10.19
CA ALA A 124 -2.06 11.98 -11.25
C ALA A 124 -1.16 11.22 -12.25
N MET A 125 -0.19 10.45 -11.76
CA MET A 125 0.66 9.61 -12.61
C MET A 125 -0.17 8.58 -13.39
N GLY A 126 -1.12 7.91 -12.75
CA GLY A 126 -2.02 6.96 -13.41
C GLY A 126 -2.80 7.56 -14.57
N ILE A 127 -3.29 8.78 -14.42
CA ILE A 127 -3.99 9.53 -15.47
C ILE A 127 -3.00 9.97 -16.56
N MET A 128 -1.83 10.50 -16.19
CA MET A 128 -0.82 11.00 -17.13
C MET A 128 -0.19 9.91 -18.00
N ILE A 129 -0.17 8.65 -17.55
CA ILE A 129 0.26 7.50 -18.36
C ILE A 129 -0.66 7.29 -19.58
N GLY A 130 -1.90 7.81 -19.56
CA GLY A 130 -2.80 7.75 -20.71
C GLY A 130 -3.40 6.37 -20.98
N SER A 131 -3.35 5.47 -20.00
CA SER A 131 -3.95 4.14 -20.08
C SER A 131 -5.22 4.05 -19.22
N PRO A 132 -6.43 4.07 -19.82
CA PRO A 132 -7.69 4.00 -19.07
C PRO A 132 -7.79 2.81 -18.10
N PRO A 133 -7.37 1.57 -18.45
CA PRO A 133 -7.38 0.45 -17.51
C PRO A 133 -6.54 0.72 -16.26
N LEU A 134 -5.34 1.28 -16.41
CA LEU A 134 -4.45 1.59 -15.28
C LEU A 134 -5.04 2.72 -14.41
N ALA A 135 -5.50 3.79 -15.04
CA ALA A 135 -6.11 4.92 -14.34
C ALA A 135 -7.34 4.49 -13.53
N TRP A 136 -8.27 3.76 -14.14
CA TRP A 136 -9.44 3.23 -13.44
C TRP A 136 -9.07 2.20 -12.37
N GLY A 137 -8.04 1.39 -12.59
CA GLY A 137 -7.52 0.47 -11.58
C GLY A 137 -7.03 1.19 -10.32
N LEU A 138 -6.27 2.27 -10.48
CA LEU A 138 -5.77 3.09 -9.36
C LEU A 138 -6.90 3.86 -8.67
N ILE A 139 -7.86 4.40 -9.43
CA ILE A 139 -9.05 5.07 -8.87
C ILE A 139 -9.90 4.10 -8.06
N LEU A 140 -10.17 2.90 -8.59
CA LEU A 140 -10.90 1.86 -7.88
C LEU A 140 -10.17 1.46 -6.60
N TRP A 141 -8.85 1.27 -6.68
CA TRP A 141 -8.04 0.93 -5.52
C TRP A 141 -8.09 2.03 -4.45
N PHE A 142 -7.97 3.30 -4.83
CA PHE A 142 -8.16 4.44 -3.94
C PHE A 142 -9.53 4.42 -3.24
N ILE A 143 -10.62 4.24 -4.01
CA ILE A 143 -11.99 4.21 -3.46
C ILE A 143 -12.15 3.07 -2.46
N LEU A 144 -11.72 1.86 -2.82
CA LEU A 144 -11.84 0.69 -1.95
C LEU A 144 -11.06 0.86 -0.65
N VAL A 145 -9.83 1.37 -0.73
CA VAL A 145 -8.98 1.62 0.44
C VAL A 145 -9.56 2.72 1.33
N THR A 146 -10.09 3.78 0.73
CA THR A 146 -10.77 4.88 1.43
C THR A 146 -11.99 4.34 2.18
N ALA A 147 -12.87 3.63 1.48
CA ALA A 147 -14.10 3.07 2.04
C ALA A 147 -13.83 2.00 3.10
N TYR A 148 -12.75 1.25 2.94
CA TYR A 148 -12.28 0.31 3.95
C TYR A 148 -11.84 1.00 5.24
N SER A 149 -11.13 2.11 5.15
CA SER A 149 -10.38 2.69 6.28
C SER A 149 -11.12 3.80 7.02
N ILE A 150 -11.70 4.78 6.30
CA ILE A 150 -12.19 6.04 6.89
C ILE A 150 -13.40 5.81 7.81
N ASP A 151 -13.38 6.41 9.00
CA ASP A 151 -14.47 6.39 9.99
C ASP A 151 -15.56 7.44 9.73
N LEU A 152 -16.35 7.22 8.68
CA LEU A 152 -17.52 8.03 8.35
C LEU A 152 -18.74 7.11 8.09
N PRO A 153 -19.98 7.62 8.16
CA PRO A 153 -21.17 6.87 7.81
C PRO A 153 -21.04 6.21 6.43
N PHE A 154 -21.49 4.95 6.32
CA PHE A 154 -21.38 4.09 5.13
C PHE A 154 -19.96 3.66 4.69
N LEU A 155 -18.91 4.16 5.35
CA LEU A 155 -17.52 3.74 5.15
C LEU A 155 -17.07 2.81 6.30
N ARG A 156 -15.76 2.78 6.57
CA ARG A 156 -15.09 1.90 7.54
C ARG A 156 -15.45 0.43 7.39
N TRP A 157 -15.45 -0.05 6.14
CA TRP A 157 -15.82 -1.44 5.83
C TRP A 157 -14.99 -2.48 6.58
N LYS A 158 -13.81 -2.12 7.10
CA LYS A 158 -13.04 -2.97 8.02
C LYS A 158 -13.83 -3.48 9.25
N ARG A 159 -14.89 -2.76 9.68
CA ARG A 159 -15.77 -3.18 10.79
C ARG A 159 -16.71 -4.34 10.44
N ASN A 160 -16.89 -4.64 9.16
CA ASN A 160 -17.76 -5.70 8.67
C ASN A 160 -16.92 -6.71 7.87
N ALA A 161 -16.78 -7.94 8.38
CA ALA A 161 -15.96 -8.97 7.77
C ALA A 161 -16.31 -9.25 6.29
N PHE A 162 -17.60 -9.20 5.93
CA PHE A 162 -18.05 -9.42 4.56
C PHE A 162 -17.62 -8.28 3.62
N LEU A 163 -17.84 -7.02 4.00
CA LEU A 163 -17.43 -5.86 3.21
C LEU A 163 -15.90 -5.74 3.13
N ALA A 164 -15.20 -6.10 4.22
CA ALA A 164 -13.75 -6.18 4.25
C ALA A 164 -13.23 -7.24 3.26
N ALA A 165 -13.81 -8.46 3.26
CA ALA A 165 -13.41 -9.52 2.34
C ALA A 165 -13.67 -9.13 0.88
N ILE A 166 -14.87 -8.63 0.56
CA ILE A 166 -15.24 -8.21 -0.79
C ILE A 166 -14.31 -7.10 -1.29
N SER A 167 -14.05 -6.07 -0.49
CA SER A 167 -13.19 -4.96 -0.93
C SER A 167 -11.76 -5.40 -1.21
N ILE A 168 -11.21 -6.31 -0.39
CA ILE A 168 -9.87 -6.88 -0.63
C ILE A 168 -9.87 -7.76 -1.90
N MET A 169 -10.89 -8.60 -2.11
CA MET A 169 -11.01 -9.45 -3.30
C MET A 169 -11.17 -8.62 -4.58
N ILE A 170 -12.02 -7.60 -4.58
CA ILE A 170 -12.19 -6.71 -5.73
C ILE A 170 -10.89 -5.96 -6.00
N GLY A 171 -10.21 -5.43 -4.98
CA GLY A 171 -8.96 -4.68 -5.15
C GLY A 171 -7.81 -5.55 -5.65
N TYR A 172 -7.39 -6.52 -4.83
CA TYR A 172 -6.21 -7.36 -5.09
C TYR A 172 -6.47 -8.51 -6.05
N GLY A 173 -7.64 -9.14 -5.92
CA GLY A 173 -8.00 -10.34 -6.68
C GLY A 173 -8.31 -10.03 -8.13
N VAL A 174 -9.01 -8.92 -8.42
CA VAL A 174 -9.49 -8.60 -9.78
C VAL A 174 -8.94 -7.27 -10.28
N GLY A 175 -9.15 -6.18 -9.54
CA GLY A 175 -8.88 -4.81 -9.97
C GLY A 175 -7.43 -4.60 -10.38
N ILE A 176 -6.48 -4.88 -9.47
CA ILE A 176 -5.04 -4.76 -9.74
C ILE A 176 -4.61 -5.75 -10.84
N GLN A 177 -5.12 -6.99 -10.82
CA GLN A 177 -4.73 -8.00 -11.83
C GLN A 177 -5.07 -7.53 -13.25
N PHE A 178 -6.33 -7.18 -13.49
CA PHE A 178 -6.81 -6.84 -14.83
C PHE A 178 -6.30 -5.47 -15.29
N SER A 179 -6.29 -4.46 -14.41
CA SER A 179 -5.86 -3.10 -14.81
C SER A 179 -4.41 -3.08 -15.29
N PHE A 180 -3.50 -3.69 -14.54
CA PHE A 180 -2.07 -3.73 -14.87
C PHE A 180 -1.77 -4.68 -16.03
N PHE A 181 -2.42 -5.84 -16.09
CA PHE A 181 -2.27 -6.76 -17.21
C PHE A 181 -2.70 -6.12 -18.54
N ILE A 182 -3.91 -5.53 -18.57
CA ILE A 182 -4.46 -4.92 -19.79
C ILE A 182 -3.62 -3.70 -20.19
N HIS A 183 -3.13 -2.91 -19.22
CA HIS A 183 -2.20 -1.82 -19.48
C HIS A 183 -0.97 -2.32 -20.26
N ILE A 184 -0.27 -3.34 -19.75
CA ILE A 184 0.92 -3.85 -20.42
C ILE A 184 0.57 -4.48 -21.78
N GLN A 185 -0.45 -5.32 -21.87
CA GLN A 185 -0.80 -6.01 -23.11
C GLN A 185 -1.15 -5.03 -24.23
N LYS A 186 -2.02 -4.06 -23.95
CA LYS A 186 -2.56 -3.16 -24.97
C LYS A 186 -1.73 -1.91 -25.19
N TYR A 187 -1.28 -1.26 -24.11
CA TYR A 187 -0.69 0.07 -24.19
C TYR A 187 0.84 0.05 -24.23
N VAL A 188 1.47 -1.01 -23.71
CA VAL A 188 2.94 -1.16 -23.76
C VAL A 188 3.36 -2.06 -24.92
N LEU A 189 2.73 -3.23 -25.06
CA LEU A 189 3.07 -4.21 -26.09
C LEU A 189 2.27 -4.03 -27.40
N GLY A 190 1.28 -3.14 -27.41
CA GLY A 190 0.49 -2.82 -28.61
C GLY A 190 -0.42 -3.96 -29.10
N ARG A 191 -0.78 -4.92 -28.25
CA ARG A 191 -1.55 -6.11 -28.61
C ARG A 191 -3.05 -5.92 -28.37
N SER A 192 -3.86 -6.73 -29.02
CA SER A 192 -5.29 -6.83 -28.67
C SER A 192 -5.45 -7.38 -27.25
N VAL A 193 -6.52 -6.96 -26.58
CA VAL A 193 -6.82 -7.46 -25.24
C VAL A 193 -7.30 -8.89 -25.35
N VAL A 194 -6.53 -9.82 -24.80
CA VAL A 194 -6.86 -11.24 -24.73
C VAL A 194 -6.63 -11.69 -23.30
N ILE A 195 -7.70 -12.16 -22.66
CA ILE A 195 -7.65 -12.71 -21.31
C ILE A 195 -6.94 -14.07 -21.38
N THR A 196 -5.71 -14.11 -20.89
CA THR A 196 -4.88 -15.32 -20.93
C THR A 196 -5.25 -16.29 -19.80
N ARG A 197 -4.94 -17.58 -20.01
CA ARG A 197 -5.06 -18.59 -18.95
C ARG A 197 -4.20 -18.24 -17.74
N SER A 198 -3.02 -17.65 -17.95
CA SER A 198 -2.13 -17.18 -16.88
C SER A 198 -2.77 -16.08 -16.04
N LEU A 199 -3.46 -15.11 -16.66
CA LEU A 199 -4.18 -14.07 -15.92
C LEU A 199 -5.31 -14.68 -15.07
N ILE A 200 -6.13 -15.56 -15.65
CA ILE A 200 -7.25 -16.21 -14.94
C ILE A 200 -6.72 -17.01 -13.75
N PHE A 201 -5.67 -17.81 -13.96
CA PHE A 201 -5.05 -18.61 -12.92
C PHE A 201 -4.52 -17.73 -11.77
N THR A 202 -3.71 -16.72 -12.08
CA THR A 202 -3.16 -15.80 -11.08
C THR A 202 -4.26 -15.04 -10.35
N THR A 203 -5.29 -14.57 -11.05
CA THR A 203 -6.47 -13.92 -10.47
C THR A 203 -7.17 -14.84 -9.46
N GLY A 204 -7.40 -16.11 -9.83
CA GLY A 204 -8.00 -17.10 -8.94
C GLY A 204 -7.17 -17.32 -7.67
N VAL A 205 -5.87 -17.59 -7.83
CA VAL A 205 -4.95 -17.82 -6.70
C VAL A 205 -4.89 -16.60 -5.79
N ILE A 206 -4.68 -15.39 -6.35
CA ILE A 206 -4.57 -14.17 -5.55
C ILE A 206 -5.89 -13.82 -4.87
N THR A 207 -7.03 -14.11 -5.50
CA THR A 207 -8.35 -13.94 -4.88
C THR A 207 -8.52 -14.85 -3.66
N CYS A 208 -8.18 -16.14 -3.78
CA CYS A 208 -8.22 -17.08 -2.66
C CYS A 208 -7.27 -16.67 -1.52
N MET A 209 -6.04 -16.30 -1.86
CA MET A 209 -5.05 -15.84 -0.87
C MET A 209 -5.48 -14.53 -0.20
N SER A 210 -6.12 -13.63 -0.95
CA SER A 210 -6.66 -12.38 -0.44
C SER A 210 -7.81 -12.61 0.56
N LEU A 211 -8.67 -13.59 0.29
CA LEU A 211 -9.72 -14.01 1.21
C LEU A 211 -9.12 -14.61 2.49
N ALA A 212 -8.15 -15.52 2.38
CA ALA A 212 -7.47 -16.08 3.54
C ALA A 212 -6.81 -14.97 4.39
N LYS A 213 -6.11 -14.03 3.74
CA LYS A 213 -5.55 -12.84 4.41
C LYS A 213 -6.63 -12.00 5.08
N ALA A 214 -7.77 -11.77 4.42
CA ALA A 214 -8.87 -11.00 5.01
C ALA A 214 -9.43 -11.62 6.30
N LEU A 215 -9.46 -12.96 6.38
CA LEU A 215 -9.93 -13.71 7.54
C LEU A 215 -8.88 -13.79 8.66
N LEU A 216 -7.59 -13.90 8.31
CA LEU A 216 -6.52 -14.15 9.28
C LEU A 216 -5.82 -12.88 9.78
N LYS A 217 -5.86 -11.78 9.03
CA LYS A 217 -5.11 -10.56 9.36
C LYS A 217 -5.44 -9.98 10.74
N ASP A 218 -6.66 -10.21 11.23
CA ASP A 218 -7.16 -9.61 12.48
C ASP A 218 -6.83 -10.47 13.71
N LEU A 219 -6.12 -11.60 13.56
CA LEU A 219 -5.71 -12.45 14.69
C LEU A 219 -4.78 -11.74 15.67
N HIS A 220 -3.88 -10.89 15.18
CA HIS A 220 -2.97 -10.12 16.03
C HIS A 220 -3.58 -8.82 16.56
N ASP A 221 -4.73 -8.40 16.02
CA ASP A 221 -5.35 -7.11 16.32
C ASP A 221 -6.55 -7.22 17.28
N VAL A 222 -6.82 -8.43 17.81
CA VAL A 222 -8.02 -8.77 18.61
C VAL A 222 -8.23 -7.86 19.81
N ASP A 223 -7.17 -7.53 20.55
CA ASP A 223 -7.31 -6.79 21.81
C ASP A 223 -7.76 -5.34 21.56
N GLY A 224 -7.10 -4.63 20.64
CA GLY A 224 -7.51 -3.30 20.21
C GLY A 224 -8.85 -3.28 19.45
N ASP A 225 -9.13 -4.28 18.61
CA ASP A 225 -10.40 -4.36 17.89
C ASP A 225 -11.58 -4.56 18.84
N LYS A 226 -11.42 -5.39 19.87
CA LYS A 226 -12.44 -5.62 20.90
C LYS A 226 -12.72 -4.36 21.72
N GLU A 227 -11.67 -3.64 22.13
CA GLU A 227 -11.82 -2.39 22.90
C GLU A 227 -12.55 -1.30 22.12
N TYR A 228 -12.33 -1.22 20.80
CA TYR A 228 -12.94 -0.23 19.92
C TYR A 228 -14.21 -0.73 19.20
N GLY A 229 -14.75 -1.88 19.62
CA GLY A 229 -16.03 -2.42 19.12
C GLY A 229 -16.01 -2.86 17.64
N ILE A 230 -14.85 -3.18 17.08
CA ILE A 230 -14.69 -3.67 15.71
C ILE A 230 -15.01 -5.17 15.69
N ARG A 231 -16.07 -5.55 14.96
CA ARG A 231 -16.51 -6.95 14.82
C ARG A 231 -15.76 -7.65 13.69
N THR A 232 -14.46 -7.84 13.86
CA THR A 232 -13.65 -8.67 12.96
C THR A 232 -13.96 -10.15 13.15
N PHE A 233 -13.58 -10.98 12.19
CA PHE A 233 -13.81 -12.43 12.26
C PHE A 233 -13.18 -13.04 13.53
N SER A 234 -11.94 -12.63 13.85
CA SER A 234 -11.23 -13.06 15.06
C SER A 234 -11.92 -12.63 16.37
N VAL A 235 -12.51 -11.42 16.42
CA VAL A 235 -13.29 -10.97 17.59
C VAL A 235 -14.61 -11.74 17.72
N MET A 236 -15.26 -12.08 16.60
CA MET A 236 -16.51 -12.83 16.61
C MET A 236 -16.35 -14.30 17.04
N LEU A 237 -15.21 -14.91 16.75
CA LEU A 237 -14.90 -16.30 17.12
C LEU A 237 -14.34 -16.43 18.54
N GLY A 238 -13.82 -15.35 19.13
CA GLY A 238 -13.16 -15.38 20.44
C GLY A 238 -11.76 -15.99 20.37
N LYS A 239 -10.87 -15.58 21.29
CA LYS A 239 -9.48 -16.09 21.43
C LYS A 239 -9.40 -17.58 21.83
N GLU A 240 -10.51 -18.32 21.81
CA GLU A 240 -10.62 -19.71 22.25
C GLU A 240 -11.15 -20.60 21.13
N ARG A 241 -10.25 -20.97 20.22
CA ARG A 241 -10.11 -22.32 19.65
C ARG A 241 -8.85 -22.41 18.81
#